data_AF-A0A1C4TN13-F1
#
_entry.id   AF-A0A1C4TN13-F1
#
_cell.length_a   1.000
_cell.length_b   1.000
_cell.length_c   1.000
_cell.angle_alpha   90.00
_cell.angle_beta   90.00
_cell.angle_gamma   90.00
#
_symmetry.space_group_name_H-M   'P 1'
#
loop_
_entity.id
_entity.type
_entity.pdbx_description
1 polymer ?
#
loop_
_entity_poly.entity_id
_entity_poly.type
_entity_poly.pdbx_seq_one_letter_code
_entity_poly.pdbx_strand_id
1 'polypeptide(L)'
;MVRAVWLDAGPDRGGLLALLIHHAVVDGVSWRILTQDLAVSLEAARHGRTAELPPVETSFADWAQGLEQAARTSERAAEAAHWTTVLGDGGAALPALDPAVDTLATVTTVPAGLAPEHTLPLLTGLPERFHTGPDAFLVTALALALAAWRGDTEPVLVDIEGHGRAEQLVPDAELSRTVGWFTAVHPVRLDLGGLGSPSGEGLADAVKRIKEQLGAAPDGGLGFGLLRHLDPELRDTLAALPEPRIAYNYLGRFGSSGGPEPSGPPAPWSPVLTGSLGGGADDALPASHTLTLNASVVDGPQGPVLQAGFSFPGRLFETTEVERLAALWTTALQSLGRLLDDPAAGGHTPGDFPLVQVDQPEIDALEARAPLADLLPLSPLQAGLYFLTGFGAEGDGPDVYTTQTVLDLDGDLDTERLRRAGRALLARHPNLRAGFHGRRGADPLQVVPADAEIPVHAYDLASPDLSEGLRQGRAQNILAADRRRGFDLTAPPLLRLTAVRLAERRHLLAVTSHHILLDGWSGPCSYGTCSPSTGARPALPPAPTATTCSGWRVATGPGRRPSGRRRSPGSTAPPGSSRKPP
;
A
#
# COMPACT_ATOMS: atom_id res chain seq x y z
N MET A 1 4.97 19.56 -33.52
CA MET A 1 4.60 18.90 -32.24
C MET A 1 4.29 19.89 -31.13
N VAL A 2 4.99 21.02 -31.00
CA VAL A 2 4.68 22.07 -30.01
C VAL A 2 4.28 23.38 -30.72
N ARG A 3 3.30 24.10 -30.19
CA ARG A 3 2.93 25.48 -30.56
C ARG A 3 2.70 26.30 -29.30
N ALA A 4 3.12 27.56 -29.32
CA ALA A 4 2.88 28.51 -28.24
C ALA A 4 2.22 29.77 -28.82
N VAL A 5 1.16 30.24 -28.18
CA VAL A 5 0.39 31.42 -28.60
C VAL A 5 0.25 32.35 -27.40
N TRP A 6 0.79 33.56 -27.53
CA TRP A 6 0.60 34.62 -26.53
C TRP A 6 -0.62 35.46 -26.90
N LEU A 7 -1.58 35.54 -25.99
CA LEU A 7 -2.76 36.38 -26.08
C LEU A 7 -2.54 37.59 -25.17
N ASP A 8 -2.11 38.69 -25.78
CA ASP A 8 -1.86 39.95 -25.07
C ASP A 8 -3.20 40.57 -24.60
N ALA A 9 -3.33 40.81 -23.29
CA ALA A 9 -4.49 41.43 -22.67
C ALA A 9 -4.36 42.95 -22.49
N GLY A 10 -3.26 43.54 -23.00
CA GLY A 10 -2.89 44.94 -22.84
C GLY A 10 -1.94 45.18 -21.66
N PRO A 11 -1.44 46.41 -21.48
CA PRO A 11 -0.40 46.73 -20.49
C PRO A 11 -0.87 46.60 -19.03
N ASP A 12 -2.18 46.67 -18.80
CA ASP A 12 -2.78 46.72 -17.47
C ASP A 12 -3.31 45.36 -16.99
N ARG A 13 -3.19 44.31 -17.80
CA ARG A 13 -3.68 42.95 -17.49
C ARG A 13 -2.65 41.89 -17.91
N GLY A 14 -2.50 40.84 -17.11
CA GLY A 14 -1.70 39.68 -17.52
C GLY A 14 -2.29 39.02 -18.78
N GLY A 15 -1.46 38.78 -19.79
CA GLY A 15 -1.87 38.01 -20.98
C GLY A 15 -1.95 36.50 -20.71
N LEU A 16 -2.43 35.75 -21.69
CA LEU A 16 -2.58 34.30 -21.61
C LEU A 16 -1.58 33.61 -22.56
N LEU A 17 -0.85 32.63 -22.06
CA LEU A 17 -0.01 31.76 -22.88
C LEU A 17 -0.73 30.43 -23.13
N ALA A 18 -1.16 30.19 -24.37
CA ALA A 18 -1.66 28.89 -24.79
C ALA A 18 -0.51 28.04 -25.32
N LEU A 19 -0.24 26.92 -24.64
CA LEU A 19 0.73 25.90 -25.06
C LEU A 19 -0.04 24.71 -25.64
N LEU A 20 0.26 24.33 -26.88
CA LEU A 20 -0.35 23.17 -27.54
C LEU A 20 0.74 22.18 -27.88
N ILE A 21 0.63 20.96 -27.35
CA ILE A 21 1.60 19.89 -27.57
C ILE A 21 0.83 18.66 -28.05
N HIS A 22 1.29 18.09 -29.16
CA HIS A 22 0.70 16.88 -29.72
C HIS A 22 0.84 15.71 -28.73
N HIS A 23 -0.24 14.99 -28.47
CA HIS A 23 -0.30 13.98 -27.39
C HIS A 23 0.73 12.85 -27.55
N ALA A 24 1.16 12.54 -28.79
CA ALA A 24 2.24 11.58 -29.05
C ALA A 24 3.59 11.88 -28.35
N VAL A 25 3.79 13.09 -27.80
CA VAL A 25 5.03 13.45 -27.08
C VAL A 25 4.79 14.05 -25.70
N VAL A 26 3.56 13.95 -25.15
CA VAL A 26 3.22 14.52 -23.84
C VAL A 26 2.12 13.72 -23.16
N ASP A 27 2.14 13.68 -21.84
CA ASP A 27 1.07 13.16 -20.99
C ASP A 27 0.81 14.09 -19.79
N GLY A 28 -0.15 13.73 -18.92
CA GLY A 28 -0.51 14.54 -17.77
C GLY A 28 0.65 14.80 -16.78
N VAL A 29 1.59 13.86 -16.65
CA VAL A 29 2.79 14.05 -15.81
C VAL A 29 3.79 14.99 -16.49
N SER A 30 3.98 14.84 -17.80
CA SER A 30 4.84 15.70 -18.61
C SER A 30 4.41 17.16 -18.53
N TRP A 31 3.11 17.45 -18.45
CA TRP A 31 2.62 18.82 -18.22
C TRP A 31 3.11 19.43 -16.90
N ARG A 32 3.21 18.64 -15.82
CA ARG A 32 3.75 19.12 -14.54
C ARG A 32 5.24 19.47 -14.66
N ILE A 33 6.02 18.63 -15.34
CA ILE A 33 7.45 18.84 -15.62
C ILE A 33 7.61 20.13 -16.45
N LEU A 34 6.90 20.22 -17.57
CA LEU A 34 7.00 21.35 -18.51
C LEU A 34 6.58 22.68 -17.89
N THR A 35 5.49 22.70 -17.11
CA THR A 35 5.01 23.93 -16.47
C THR A 35 5.97 24.42 -15.38
N GLN A 36 6.57 23.52 -14.60
CA GLN A 36 7.61 23.85 -13.63
C GLN A 36 8.87 24.38 -14.31
N ASP A 37 9.36 23.73 -15.36
CA ASP A 37 10.58 24.15 -16.06
C ASP A 37 10.39 25.47 -16.80
N LEU A 38 9.20 25.69 -17.39
CA LEU A 38 8.84 26.96 -17.99
C LEU A 38 8.83 28.08 -16.94
N ALA A 39 8.31 27.82 -15.73
CA ALA A 39 8.30 28.79 -14.63
C ALA A 39 9.71 29.24 -14.23
N VAL A 40 10.58 28.27 -13.99
CA VAL A 40 11.97 28.50 -13.59
C VAL A 40 12.72 29.27 -14.69
N SER A 41 12.48 28.89 -15.96
CA SER A 41 13.06 29.54 -17.13
C SER A 41 12.62 31.00 -17.28
N LEU A 42 11.34 31.28 -17.11
CA LEU A 42 10.80 32.64 -17.18
C LEU A 42 11.32 33.53 -16.05
N GLU A 43 11.42 32.99 -14.83
CA GLU A 43 11.93 33.75 -13.68
C GLU A 43 13.42 34.06 -13.81
N ALA A 44 14.22 33.12 -14.33
CA ALA A 44 15.62 33.36 -14.64
C ALA A 44 15.76 34.45 -15.71
N ALA A 45 14.98 34.34 -16.80
CA ALA A 45 15.00 35.31 -17.90
C ALA A 45 14.60 36.72 -17.45
N ARG A 46 13.61 36.85 -16.54
CA ARG A 46 13.21 38.14 -15.94
C ARG A 46 14.37 38.85 -15.23
N HIS A 47 15.33 38.09 -14.71
CA HIS A 47 16.54 38.61 -14.05
C HIS A 47 17.77 38.64 -14.96
N GLY A 48 17.60 38.48 -16.27
CA GLY A 48 18.71 38.44 -17.23
C GLY A 48 19.64 37.24 -17.06
N ARG A 49 19.15 36.15 -16.47
CA ARG A 49 19.89 34.88 -16.26
C ARG A 49 19.32 33.78 -17.15
N THR A 50 20.13 32.77 -17.41
CA THR A 50 19.66 31.50 -18.01
C THR A 50 19.31 30.54 -16.88
N ALA A 51 18.20 29.82 -16.99
CA ALA A 51 17.85 28.79 -16.01
C ALA A 51 18.74 27.56 -16.16
N GLU A 52 19.23 27.03 -15.04
CA GLU A 52 19.81 25.70 -14.96
C GLU A 52 18.69 24.74 -14.58
N LEU A 53 18.22 23.95 -15.54
CA LEU A 53 17.19 22.95 -15.31
C LEU A 53 17.84 21.64 -14.83
N PRO A 54 17.16 20.87 -13.97
CA PRO A 54 17.67 19.56 -13.58
C PRO A 54 17.83 18.63 -14.80
N PRO A 55 18.79 17.69 -14.78
CA PRO A 55 19.04 16.77 -15.88
C PRO A 55 17.84 15.83 -16.14
N VAL A 56 17.77 15.34 -17.37
CA VAL A 56 16.89 14.23 -17.77
C VAL A 56 17.76 12.99 -17.87
N GLU A 57 17.70 12.12 -16.86
CA GLU A 57 18.58 10.96 -16.73
C GLU A 57 18.30 9.89 -17.79
N THR A 58 17.02 9.57 -18.02
CA THR A 58 16.59 8.61 -19.05
C THR A 58 15.85 9.31 -20.17
N SER A 59 16.37 9.20 -21.41
CA SER A 59 15.66 9.73 -22.58
C SER A 59 14.46 8.85 -22.94
N PHE A 60 13.46 9.44 -23.62
CA PHE A 60 12.32 8.66 -24.11
C PHE A 60 12.73 7.58 -25.13
N ALA A 61 13.84 7.80 -25.86
CA ALA A 61 14.36 6.82 -26.81
C ALA A 61 14.97 5.60 -26.10
N ASP A 62 15.74 5.82 -25.05
CA ASP A 62 16.33 4.74 -24.25
C ASP A 62 15.23 3.96 -23.53
N TRP A 63 14.22 4.67 -23.01
CA TRP A 63 13.03 4.05 -22.44
C TRP A 63 12.30 3.15 -23.45
N ALA A 64 12.00 3.65 -24.65
CA ALA A 64 11.31 2.88 -25.69
C ALA A 64 12.09 1.63 -26.11
N GLN A 65 13.42 1.74 -26.26
CA GLN A 65 14.28 0.58 -26.55
C GLN A 65 14.31 -0.42 -25.39
N GLY A 66 14.33 0.06 -24.15
CA GLY A 66 14.22 -0.78 -22.96
C GLY A 66 12.90 -1.55 -22.93
N LEU A 67 11.78 -0.93 -23.28
CA LEU A 67 10.48 -1.60 -23.35
C LEU A 67 10.44 -2.72 -24.41
N GLU A 68 11.08 -2.53 -25.57
CA GLU A 68 11.19 -3.62 -26.57
C GLU A 68 11.96 -4.83 -26.04
N GLN A 69 12.96 -4.60 -25.20
CA GLN A 69 13.72 -5.68 -24.55
C GLN A 69 12.89 -6.34 -23.44
N ALA A 70 12.21 -5.54 -22.61
CA ALA A 70 11.35 -6.00 -21.53
C ALA A 70 10.17 -6.85 -22.04
N ALA A 71 9.64 -6.54 -23.23
CA ALA A 71 8.55 -7.29 -23.86
C ALA A 71 8.93 -8.74 -24.20
N ARG A 72 10.22 -9.04 -24.37
CA ARG A 72 10.73 -10.35 -24.82
C ARG A 72 11.25 -11.23 -23.69
N THR A 73 11.07 -10.84 -22.44
CA THR A 73 11.53 -11.64 -21.30
C THR A 73 10.58 -12.81 -21.06
N SER A 74 11.12 -13.93 -20.56
CA SER A 74 10.30 -15.10 -20.20
C SER A 74 9.30 -14.80 -19.08
N GLU A 75 9.66 -13.88 -18.19
CA GLU A 75 8.78 -13.38 -17.12
C GLU A 75 7.55 -12.69 -17.72
N ARG A 76 7.75 -11.82 -18.71
CA ARG A 76 6.65 -11.13 -19.39
C ARG A 76 5.78 -12.10 -20.18
N ALA A 77 6.39 -13.05 -20.90
CA ALA A 77 5.64 -14.07 -21.64
C ALA A 77 4.76 -14.95 -20.75
N ALA A 78 5.16 -15.21 -19.49
CA ALA A 78 4.37 -15.99 -18.54
C ALA A 78 3.03 -15.32 -18.16
N GLU A 79 2.90 -14.00 -18.36
CA GLU A 79 1.67 -13.25 -18.08
C GLU A 79 0.57 -13.49 -19.12
N ALA A 80 0.88 -14.08 -20.28
CA ALA A 80 -0.09 -14.35 -21.34
C ALA A 80 -1.30 -15.17 -20.85
N ALA A 81 -1.06 -16.11 -19.93
CA ALA A 81 -2.14 -16.92 -19.34
C ALA A 81 -3.09 -16.07 -18.47
N HIS A 82 -2.55 -15.10 -17.73
CA HIS A 82 -3.34 -14.15 -16.96
C HIS A 82 -4.21 -13.30 -17.91
N TRP A 83 -3.60 -12.68 -18.93
CA TRP A 83 -4.33 -11.81 -19.87
C TRP A 83 -5.40 -12.55 -20.67
N THR A 84 -5.12 -13.78 -21.10
CA THR A 84 -6.11 -14.65 -21.76
C THR A 84 -7.30 -14.94 -20.84
N THR A 85 -7.05 -15.14 -19.55
CA THR A 85 -8.11 -15.38 -18.55
C THR A 85 -8.92 -14.11 -18.29
N VAL A 86 -8.28 -12.95 -18.20
CA VAL A 86 -8.94 -11.67 -18.01
C VAL A 86 -9.88 -11.37 -19.17
N LEU A 87 -9.38 -11.41 -20.41
CA LEU A 87 -10.16 -11.10 -21.61
C LEU A 87 -11.27 -12.14 -21.85
N GLY A 88 -10.96 -13.43 -21.66
CA GLY A 88 -11.94 -14.52 -21.64
C GLY A 88 -13.00 -14.44 -22.75
N ASP A 89 -14.27 -14.41 -22.34
CA ASP A 89 -15.45 -14.31 -23.21
C ASP A 89 -15.88 -12.88 -23.54
N GLY A 90 -15.16 -11.86 -23.05
CA GLY A 90 -15.53 -10.45 -23.19
C GLY A 90 -16.44 -9.90 -22.09
N GLY A 91 -17.06 -10.77 -21.28
CA GLY A 91 -18.06 -10.38 -20.29
C GLY A 91 -19.31 -9.77 -20.93
N ALA A 92 -19.99 -8.90 -20.16
CA ALA A 92 -21.24 -8.27 -20.56
C ALA A 92 -21.10 -7.50 -21.88
N ALA A 93 -22.03 -7.75 -22.80
CA ALA A 93 -22.03 -7.10 -24.11
C ALA A 93 -22.51 -5.64 -24.04
N LEU A 94 -21.67 -4.70 -24.49
CA LEU A 94 -22.07 -3.33 -24.83
C LEU A 94 -22.19 -3.17 -26.36
N PRO A 95 -22.84 -2.14 -26.92
CA PRO A 95 -22.80 -1.86 -28.35
C PRO A 95 -21.36 -1.69 -28.89
N ALA A 96 -21.12 -2.10 -30.14
CA ALA A 96 -19.82 -1.93 -30.80
C ALA A 96 -19.73 -0.56 -31.49
N LEU A 97 -18.54 0.03 -31.48
CA LEU A 97 -18.22 1.23 -32.25
C LEU A 97 -18.19 0.94 -33.76
N ASP A 98 -18.60 1.92 -34.55
CA ASP A 98 -18.32 2.04 -35.97
C ASP A 98 -17.37 3.25 -36.17
N PRO A 99 -16.07 3.04 -36.40
CA PRO A 99 -15.08 4.11 -36.52
C PRO A 99 -15.37 5.13 -37.63
N ALA A 100 -16.23 4.80 -38.60
CA ALA A 100 -16.58 5.71 -39.68
C ALA A 100 -17.61 6.79 -39.26
N VAL A 101 -18.39 6.54 -38.20
CA VAL A 101 -19.46 7.45 -37.76
C VAL A 101 -19.38 7.82 -36.28
N ASP A 102 -18.84 6.93 -35.44
CA ASP A 102 -18.65 7.18 -34.01
C ASP A 102 -17.32 7.92 -33.80
N THR A 103 -17.28 9.17 -34.21
CA THR A 103 -16.12 10.05 -34.08
C THR A 103 -16.24 10.98 -32.87
N LEU A 104 -15.16 11.66 -32.49
CA LEU A 104 -15.16 12.64 -31.40
C LEU A 104 -16.19 13.76 -31.60
N ALA A 105 -16.51 14.13 -32.85
CA ALA A 105 -17.60 15.05 -33.18
C ALA A 105 -18.98 14.62 -32.66
N THR A 106 -19.19 13.31 -32.54
CA THR A 106 -20.46 12.69 -32.15
C THR A 106 -20.51 12.31 -30.68
N VAL A 107 -19.40 12.50 -29.97
CA VAL A 107 -19.29 12.17 -28.55
C VAL A 107 -20.03 13.21 -27.72
N THR A 108 -20.94 12.73 -26.90
CA THR A 108 -21.61 13.50 -25.85
C THR A 108 -20.99 13.15 -24.50
N THR A 109 -20.85 14.14 -23.62
CA THR A 109 -20.34 13.94 -22.26
C THR A 109 -21.40 14.32 -21.23
N VAL A 110 -21.75 13.38 -20.38
CA VAL A 110 -22.61 13.60 -19.21
C VAL A 110 -21.74 13.85 -17.98
N PRO A 111 -21.82 15.02 -17.33
CA PRO A 111 -21.04 15.30 -16.14
C PRO A 111 -21.56 14.53 -14.93
N ALA A 112 -20.65 14.10 -14.07
CA ALA A 112 -20.92 13.54 -12.75
C ALA A 112 -19.94 14.13 -11.73
N GLY A 113 -20.24 14.00 -10.45
CA GLY A 113 -19.32 14.49 -9.43
C GLY A 113 -19.89 14.40 -8.02
N LEU A 114 -19.04 14.71 -7.05
CA LEU A 114 -19.39 14.74 -5.64
C LEU A 114 -18.97 16.06 -5.00
N ALA A 115 -19.85 16.55 -4.14
CA ALA A 115 -19.55 17.68 -3.27
C ALA A 115 -18.40 17.33 -2.29
N PRO A 116 -17.73 18.34 -1.71
CA PRO A 116 -16.56 18.12 -0.85
C PRO A 116 -16.78 17.16 0.32
N GLU A 117 -17.94 17.22 0.96
CA GLU A 117 -18.33 16.39 2.09
C GLU A 117 -18.38 14.88 1.77
N HIS A 118 -18.64 14.53 0.52
CA HIS A 118 -18.68 13.14 0.05
C HIS A 118 -17.38 12.72 -0.64
N THR A 119 -16.60 13.68 -1.12
CA THR A 119 -15.33 13.41 -1.81
C THR A 119 -14.23 13.02 -0.82
N LEU A 120 -14.06 13.78 0.27
CA LEU A 120 -12.95 13.57 1.21
C LEU A 120 -12.89 12.14 1.80
N PRO A 121 -14.00 11.52 2.24
CA PRO A 121 -14.02 10.12 2.68
C PRO A 121 -13.37 9.13 1.70
N LEU A 122 -13.60 9.32 0.40
CA LEU A 122 -13.11 8.43 -0.67
C LEU A 122 -11.61 8.63 -0.96
N LEU A 123 -11.06 9.79 -0.60
CA LEU A 123 -9.66 10.14 -0.87
C LEU A 123 -8.71 9.80 0.26
N THR A 124 -9.19 9.77 1.51
CA THR A 124 -8.33 9.56 2.68
C THR A 124 -8.86 8.49 3.62
N GLY A 125 -10.07 8.68 4.15
CA GLY A 125 -10.59 7.82 5.21
C GLY A 125 -10.74 6.36 4.81
N LEU A 126 -11.39 6.08 3.67
CA LEU A 126 -11.56 4.71 3.21
C LEU A 126 -10.25 4.10 2.67
N PRO A 127 -9.43 4.80 1.86
CA PRO A 127 -8.09 4.34 1.48
C PRO A 127 -7.25 3.83 2.66
N GLU A 128 -7.29 4.52 3.80
CA GLU A 128 -6.58 4.10 5.02
C GLU A 128 -7.14 2.79 5.61
N ARG A 129 -8.46 2.61 5.64
CA ARG A 129 -9.10 1.41 6.22
C ARG A 129 -9.03 0.16 5.34
N PHE A 130 -8.97 0.34 4.03
CA PHE A 130 -8.93 -0.76 3.04
C PHE A 130 -7.53 -0.96 2.45
N HIS A 131 -6.52 -0.23 2.95
CA HIS A 131 -5.13 -0.37 2.50
C HIS A 131 -4.99 -0.25 0.98
N THR A 132 -5.60 0.78 0.39
CA THR A 132 -5.66 0.95 -1.08
C THR A 132 -5.75 2.41 -1.48
N GLY A 133 -5.72 2.70 -2.79
CA GLY A 133 -5.93 4.03 -3.36
C GLY A 133 -7.41 4.36 -3.64
N PRO A 134 -7.71 5.61 -4.05
CA PRO A 134 -9.07 6.02 -4.40
C PRO A 134 -9.68 5.23 -5.56
N ASP A 135 -8.87 4.72 -6.49
CA ASP A 135 -9.31 3.95 -7.65
C ASP A 135 -10.15 2.73 -7.27
N ALA A 136 -9.81 2.02 -6.19
CA ALA A 136 -10.59 0.88 -5.73
C ALA A 136 -12.06 1.27 -5.48
N PHE A 137 -12.32 2.45 -4.94
CA PHE A 137 -13.68 2.93 -4.67
C PHE A 137 -14.38 3.46 -5.92
N LEU A 138 -13.65 4.20 -6.76
CA LEU A 138 -14.19 4.76 -8.01
C LEU A 138 -14.60 3.65 -8.99
N VAL A 139 -13.76 2.61 -9.11
CA VAL A 139 -14.02 1.44 -9.94
C VAL A 139 -15.06 0.52 -9.31
N THR A 140 -15.09 0.36 -7.99
CA THR A 140 -16.19 -0.37 -7.31
C THR A 140 -17.54 0.29 -7.57
N ALA A 141 -17.61 1.62 -7.47
CA ALA A 141 -18.82 2.36 -7.81
C ALA A 141 -19.20 2.21 -9.28
N LEU A 142 -18.22 2.16 -10.20
CA LEU A 142 -18.47 1.90 -11.62
C LEU A 142 -19.06 0.50 -11.83
N ALA A 143 -18.48 -0.54 -11.22
CA ALA A 143 -19.00 -1.90 -11.31
C ALA A 143 -20.44 -2.01 -10.79
N LEU A 144 -20.73 -1.41 -9.63
CA LEU A 144 -22.08 -1.38 -9.03
C LEU A 144 -23.07 -0.61 -9.91
N ALA A 145 -22.66 0.54 -10.44
CA ALA A 145 -23.51 1.35 -11.31
C ALA A 145 -23.83 0.63 -12.62
N LEU A 146 -22.85 -0.04 -13.22
CA LEU A 146 -23.02 -0.82 -14.45
C LEU A 146 -23.95 -2.02 -14.22
N ALA A 147 -23.79 -2.75 -13.12
CA ALA A 147 -24.69 -3.86 -12.76
C ALA A 147 -26.14 -3.38 -12.56
N ALA A 148 -26.34 -2.30 -11.80
CA ALA A 148 -27.66 -1.70 -11.61
C ALA A 148 -28.24 -1.09 -12.91
N TRP A 149 -27.38 -0.59 -13.80
CA TRP A 149 -27.79 -0.01 -15.07
C TRP A 149 -28.27 -1.08 -16.05
N ARG A 150 -27.57 -2.20 -16.18
CA ARG A 150 -27.96 -3.31 -17.06
C ARG A 150 -29.04 -4.23 -16.47
N GLY A 151 -29.12 -4.31 -15.14
CA GLY A 151 -30.04 -5.22 -14.44
C GLY A 151 -29.51 -6.65 -14.28
N ASP A 152 -28.20 -6.84 -14.44
CA ASP A 152 -27.48 -8.11 -14.26
C ASP A 152 -26.18 -7.89 -13.48
N THR A 153 -25.54 -8.97 -13.08
CA THR A 153 -24.23 -8.96 -12.39
C THR A 153 -23.14 -9.62 -13.23
N GLU A 154 -23.33 -9.67 -14.56
CA GLU A 154 -22.33 -10.25 -15.45
C GLU A 154 -21.04 -9.42 -15.40
N PRO A 155 -19.86 -10.05 -15.36
CA PRO A 155 -18.60 -9.33 -15.31
C PRO A 155 -18.41 -8.40 -16.52
N VAL A 156 -17.71 -7.30 -16.33
CA VAL A 156 -17.47 -6.31 -17.39
C VAL A 156 -15.99 -6.14 -17.62
N LEU A 157 -15.56 -6.11 -18.88
CA LEU A 157 -14.22 -5.70 -19.25
C LEU A 157 -14.10 -4.18 -19.29
N VAL A 158 -13.15 -3.65 -18.54
CA VAL A 158 -12.83 -2.24 -18.48
C VAL A 158 -11.33 -2.06 -18.69
N ASP A 159 -10.96 -1.18 -19.62
CA ASP A 159 -9.58 -0.72 -19.75
C ASP A 159 -9.29 0.32 -18.66
N ILE A 160 -8.23 0.07 -17.88
CA ILE A 160 -7.76 0.97 -16.83
C ILE A 160 -6.53 1.70 -17.35
N GLU A 161 -6.59 3.03 -17.37
CA GLU A 161 -5.45 3.88 -17.72
C GLU A 161 -4.61 4.21 -16.48
N GLY A 162 -3.30 3.98 -16.58
CA GLY A 162 -2.30 4.38 -15.59
C GLY A 162 -1.23 5.28 -16.20
N HIS A 163 -0.40 5.90 -15.35
CA HIS A 163 0.67 6.80 -15.82
C HIS A 163 1.79 6.10 -16.61
N GLY A 164 1.95 4.78 -16.44
CA GLY A 164 2.91 3.91 -17.14
C GLY A 164 4.41 4.18 -16.95
N ARG A 165 4.79 5.22 -16.20
CA ARG A 165 6.15 5.44 -15.67
C ARG A 165 6.59 4.36 -14.68
N ALA A 166 7.13 3.27 -15.20
CA ALA A 166 7.51 2.09 -14.43
C ALA A 166 9.00 1.79 -14.57
N GLU A 167 9.79 2.55 -13.83
CA GLU A 167 11.27 2.53 -13.88
C GLU A 167 11.84 1.13 -13.69
N GLN A 168 11.17 0.25 -12.94
CA GLN A 168 11.60 -1.13 -12.73
C GLN A 168 11.64 -2.00 -14.00
N LEU A 169 10.95 -1.60 -15.08
CA LEU A 169 10.94 -2.37 -16.33
C LEU A 169 12.24 -2.23 -17.13
N VAL A 170 12.97 -1.14 -16.92
CA VAL A 170 14.18 -0.84 -17.68
C VAL A 170 15.31 -0.59 -16.67
N PRO A 171 16.38 -1.39 -16.67
CA PRO A 171 17.48 -1.21 -15.73
C PRO A 171 18.02 0.22 -15.72
N ASP A 172 18.22 0.77 -14.52
CA ASP A 172 18.73 2.12 -14.27
C ASP A 172 17.86 3.27 -14.83
N ALA A 173 16.60 3.00 -15.21
CA ALA A 173 15.70 4.04 -15.67
C ALA A 173 15.28 5.00 -14.53
N GLU A 174 15.25 6.29 -14.86
CA GLU A 174 14.82 7.38 -13.99
C GLU A 174 13.98 8.34 -14.85
N LEU A 175 12.66 8.25 -14.67
CA LEU A 175 11.65 8.88 -15.50
C LEU A 175 11.04 10.11 -14.84
N SER A 176 11.46 10.52 -13.64
CA SER A 176 10.85 11.65 -12.91
C SER A 176 10.82 12.96 -13.70
N ARG A 177 11.76 13.13 -14.65
CA ARG A 177 11.89 14.34 -15.50
C ARG A 177 11.70 14.12 -16.98
N THR A 178 11.41 12.88 -17.41
CA THR A 178 11.32 12.56 -18.84
C THR A 178 9.96 12.99 -19.39
N VAL A 179 9.96 13.84 -20.41
CA VAL A 179 8.76 14.25 -21.14
C VAL A 179 8.48 13.24 -22.27
N GLY A 180 7.23 12.79 -22.36
CA GLY A 180 6.79 11.81 -23.35
C GLY A 180 5.37 11.34 -23.06
N TRP A 181 4.85 10.44 -23.89
CA TRP A 181 3.58 9.79 -23.63
C TRP A 181 3.83 8.42 -23.01
N PHE A 182 3.65 8.31 -21.69
CA PHE A 182 3.92 7.08 -20.94
C PHE A 182 2.67 6.28 -20.59
N THR A 183 1.46 6.78 -20.88
CA THR A 183 0.20 6.17 -20.46
C THR A 183 0.17 4.68 -20.80
N ALA A 184 -0.06 3.86 -19.79
CA ALA A 184 -0.27 2.43 -19.93
C ALA A 184 -1.75 2.12 -19.81
N VAL A 185 -2.24 1.20 -20.63
CA VAL A 185 -3.64 0.76 -20.62
C VAL A 185 -3.65 -0.75 -20.51
N HIS A 186 -4.49 -1.29 -19.64
CA HIS A 186 -4.66 -2.73 -19.51
C HIS A 186 -6.09 -3.09 -19.12
N PRO A 187 -6.57 -4.27 -19.55
CA PRO A 187 -7.91 -4.73 -19.25
C PRO A 187 -8.00 -5.22 -17.80
N VAL A 188 -9.13 -4.94 -17.16
CA VAL A 188 -9.53 -5.54 -15.89
C VAL A 188 -10.95 -6.08 -16.05
N ARG A 189 -11.16 -7.32 -15.58
CA ARG A 189 -12.48 -7.95 -15.55
C ARG A 189 -13.15 -7.66 -14.21
N LEU A 190 -14.06 -6.69 -14.19
CA LEU A 190 -14.81 -6.30 -13.01
C LEU A 190 -15.93 -7.31 -12.75
N ASP A 191 -15.80 -8.09 -11.69
CA ASP A 191 -16.78 -9.09 -11.27
C ASP A 191 -17.19 -8.87 -9.81
N LEU A 192 -18.47 -8.61 -9.57
CA LEU A 192 -19.03 -8.41 -8.23
C LEU A 192 -19.37 -9.73 -7.51
N GLY A 193 -19.14 -10.89 -8.12
CA GLY A 193 -19.40 -12.19 -7.51
C GLY A 193 -20.90 -12.47 -7.31
N GLY A 194 -21.75 -11.91 -8.17
CA GLY A 194 -23.21 -12.03 -8.06
C GLY A 194 -23.88 -11.04 -7.09
N LEU A 195 -23.13 -10.12 -6.46
CA LEU A 195 -23.68 -9.07 -5.61
C LEU A 195 -24.45 -8.03 -6.47
N GLY A 196 -25.79 -8.08 -6.46
CA GLY A 196 -26.63 -7.20 -7.28
C GLY A 196 -26.81 -5.78 -6.74
N SER A 197 -27.06 -5.63 -5.44
CA SER A 197 -27.20 -4.32 -4.77
C SER A 197 -26.76 -4.45 -3.31
N PRO A 198 -25.44 -4.61 -3.09
CA PRO A 198 -24.90 -4.81 -1.75
C PRO A 198 -25.11 -3.57 -0.87
N SER A 199 -25.22 -3.80 0.44
CA SER A 199 -25.20 -2.77 1.49
C SER A 199 -24.45 -3.29 2.72
N GLY A 200 -23.96 -2.38 3.57
CA GLY A 200 -23.20 -2.75 4.76
C GLY A 200 -21.97 -3.61 4.43
N GLU A 201 -21.84 -4.75 5.10
CA GLU A 201 -20.75 -5.72 4.90
C GLU A 201 -20.59 -6.14 3.43
N GLY A 202 -21.68 -6.39 2.71
CA GLY A 202 -21.60 -6.77 1.30
C GLY A 202 -20.99 -5.69 0.40
N LEU A 203 -21.04 -4.42 0.83
CA LEU A 203 -20.41 -3.31 0.10
C LEU A 203 -18.90 -3.25 0.39
N ALA A 204 -18.49 -3.56 1.63
CA ALA A 204 -17.07 -3.72 1.96
C ALA A 204 -16.45 -4.91 1.21
N ASP A 205 -17.19 -6.03 1.09
CA ASP A 205 -16.76 -7.19 0.31
C ASP A 205 -16.61 -6.86 -1.19
N ALA A 206 -17.52 -6.06 -1.75
CA ALA A 206 -17.40 -5.58 -3.12
C ALA A 206 -16.11 -4.76 -3.32
N VAL A 207 -15.77 -3.87 -2.38
CA VAL A 207 -14.50 -3.10 -2.42
C VAL A 207 -13.29 -4.03 -2.36
N LYS A 208 -13.26 -4.96 -1.40
CA LYS A 208 -12.16 -5.93 -1.26
C LYS A 208 -11.98 -6.75 -2.55
N ARG A 209 -13.09 -7.20 -3.14
CA ARG A 209 -13.10 -7.98 -4.39
C ARG A 209 -12.56 -7.19 -5.59
N ILE A 210 -13.05 -5.97 -5.80
CA ILE A 210 -12.58 -5.11 -6.90
C ILE A 210 -11.13 -4.67 -6.68
N LYS A 211 -10.74 -4.38 -5.44
CA LYS A 211 -9.33 -4.11 -5.08
C LYS A 211 -8.41 -5.25 -5.52
N GLU A 212 -8.77 -6.50 -5.21
CA GLU A 212 -7.97 -7.67 -5.62
C GLU A 212 -7.95 -7.84 -7.14
N GLN A 213 -9.05 -7.54 -7.85
CA GLN A 213 -9.08 -7.59 -9.32
C GLN A 213 -8.19 -6.53 -9.97
N LEU A 214 -8.15 -5.32 -9.40
CA LEU A 214 -7.23 -4.26 -9.84
C LEU A 214 -5.76 -4.60 -9.52
N GLY A 215 -5.52 -5.28 -8.39
CA GLY A 215 -4.19 -5.71 -7.96
C GLY A 215 -3.70 -7.02 -8.56
N ALA A 216 -4.55 -7.77 -9.27
CA ALA A 216 -4.20 -9.09 -9.81
C ALA A 216 -3.22 -9.03 -10.99
N ALA A 217 -3.14 -7.88 -11.66
CA ALA A 217 -2.27 -7.67 -12.80
C ALA A 217 -0.79 -7.55 -12.38
N PRO A 218 0.12 -8.37 -12.91
CA PRO A 218 1.55 -8.24 -12.66
C PRO A 218 2.07 -6.84 -13.04
N ASP A 219 2.96 -6.29 -12.21
CA ASP A 219 3.50 -4.93 -12.33
C ASP A 219 2.44 -3.84 -12.56
N GLY A 220 1.21 -3.99 -12.04
CA GLY A 220 0.14 -3.02 -12.26
C GLY A 220 -0.35 -2.96 -13.72
N GLY A 221 -0.22 -4.07 -14.45
CA GLY A 221 -0.80 -4.27 -15.78
C GLY A 221 0.01 -3.76 -16.96
N LEU A 222 1.21 -3.23 -16.71
CA LEU A 222 2.10 -2.70 -17.76
C LEU A 222 2.45 -3.73 -18.84
N GLY A 223 2.48 -5.01 -18.48
CA GLY A 223 2.84 -6.08 -19.39
C GLY A 223 1.85 -6.31 -20.52
N PHE A 224 0.58 -5.94 -20.34
CA PHE A 224 -0.43 -6.16 -21.36
C PHE A 224 -0.08 -5.45 -22.67
N GLY A 225 0.18 -4.13 -22.60
CA GLY A 225 0.54 -3.35 -23.80
C GLY A 225 1.83 -3.84 -24.46
N LEU A 226 2.82 -4.27 -23.66
CA LEU A 226 4.07 -4.85 -24.17
C LEU A 226 3.81 -6.13 -24.97
N LEU A 227 3.03 -7.06 -24.42
CA LEU A 227 2.70 -8.31 -25.09
C LEU A 227 1.78 -8.09 -26.31
N ARG A 228 0.75 -7.25 -26.14
CA ARG A 228 -0.26 -6.96 -27.17
C ARG A 228 0.32 -6.23 -28.38
N HIS A 229 1.40 -5.45 -28.21
CA HIS A 229 1.96 -4.62 -29.28
C HIS A 229 3.41 -4.90 -29.66
N LEU A 230 4.27 -5.42 -28.77
CA LEU A 230 5.71 -5.58 -29.05
C LEU A 230 6.16 -7.04 -29.14
N ASP A 231 5.45 -7.97 -28.51
CA ASP A 231 5.76 -9.41 -28.62
C ASP A 231 5.21 -9.99 -29.94
N PRO A 232 6.07 -10.51 -30.84
CA PRO A 232 5.63 -11.00 -32.15
C PRO A 232 4.84 -12.31 -32.10
N GLU A 233 4.95 -13.12 -31.05
CA GLU A 233 4.27 -14.41 -30.92
C GLU A 233 2.88 -14.23 -30.29
N LEU A 234 2.77 -13.34 -29.30
CA LEU A 234 1.56 -13.14 -28.50
C LEU A 234 0.66 -12.01 -29.03
N ARG A 235 1.20 -11.08 -29.84
CA ARG A 235 0.42 -9.96 -30.43
C ARG A 235 -0.86 -10.43 -31.10
N ASP A 236 -0.77 -11.37 -32.03
CA ASP A 236 -1.93 -11.81 -32.82
C ASP A 236 -2.91 -12.63 -31.97
N THR A 237 -2.39 -13.40 -31.01
CA THR A 237 -3.21 -14.19 -30.07
C THR A 237 -4.06 -13.27 -29.19
N LEU A 238 -3.44 -12.25 -28.59
CA LEU A 238 -4.14 -11.28 -27.74
C LEU A 238 -5.06 -10.35 -28.56
N ALA A 239 -4.69 -10.03 -29.80
CA ALA A 239 -5.53 -9.23 -30.70
C ALA A 239 -6.80 -9.95 -31.18
N ALA A 240 -6.81 -11.28 -31.16
CA ALA A 240 -7.97 -12.08 -31.54
C ALA A 240 -9.00 -12.23 -30.40
N LEU A 241 -8.64 -11.87 -29.17
CA LEU A 241 -9.52 -11.93 -28.01
C LEU A 241 -10.44 -10.70 -27.95
N PRO A 242 -11.57 -10.78 -27.22
CA PRO A 242 -12.47 -9.64 -27.04
C PRO A 242 -11.75 -8.43 -26.44
N GLU A 243 -12.03 -7.23 -26.96
CA GLU A 243 -11.47 -5.98 -26.44
C GLU A 243 -12.46 -5.29 -25.48
N PRO A 244 -11.97 -4.63 -24.42
CA PRO A 244 -12.81 -3.83 -23.51
C PRO A 244 -13.55 -2.72 -24.27
N ARG A 245 -14.82 -2.52 -23.92
CA ARG A 245 -15.66 -1.46 -24.53
C ARG A 245 -15.83 -0.25 -23.61
N ILE A 246 -15.29 -0.32 -22.41
CA ILE A 246 -15.32 0.74 -21.41
C ILE A 246 -13.89 1.10 -21.08
N ALA A 247 -13.56 2.39 -21.04
CA ALA A 247 -12.31 2.88 -20.47
C ALA A 247 -12.56 3.69 -19.20
N TYR A 248 -11.64 3.58 -18.26
CA TYR A 248 -11.60 4.35 -17.03
C TYR A 248 -10.23 4.98 -16.85
N ASN A 249 -10.22 6.27 -16.52
CA ASN A 249 -9.00 7.01 -16.21
C ASN A 249 -9.24 7.97 -15.02
N TYR A 250 -8.41 7.84 -13.99
CA TYR A 250 -8.33 8.78 -12.89
C TYR A 250 -7.08 9.66 -13.01
N LEU A 251 -7.29 10.93 -13.31
CA LEU A 251 -6.21 11.90 -13.53
C LEU A 251 -5.53 12.36 -12.22
N GLY A 252 -6.03 11.89 -11.08
CA GLY A 252 -5.57 12.27 -9.76
C GLY A 252 -6.19 13.59 -9.28
N ARG A 253 -5.55 14.15 -8.26
CA ARG A 253 -5.93 15.42 -7.65
C ARG A 253 -5.12 16.56 -8.27
N PHE A 254 -5.84 17.51 -8.86
CA PHE A 254 -5.30 18.79 -9.29
C PHE A 254 -5.42 19.76 -8.12
N GLY A 255 -4.31 19.90 -7.40
CA GLY A 255 -4.18 20.95 -6.41
C GLY A 255 -4.03 22.31 -7.07
N SER A 256 -4.57 23.31 -6.42
CA SER A 256 -4.14 24.70 -6.55
C SER A 256 -2.69 24.81 -6.01
N SER A 257 -1.73 24.17 -6.67
CA SER A 257 -0.32 24.47 -6.48
C SER A 257 -0.06 25.86 -7.03
N GLY A 258 -0.28 26.88 -6.18
CA GLY A 258 -0.10 28.30 -6.50
C GLY A 258 -1.35 29.18 -6.48
N GLY A 259 -2.44 28.78 -5.81
CA GLY A 259 -3.51 29.72 -5.46
C GLY A 259 -2.92 30.85 -4.61
N PRO A 260 -3.35 32.11 -4.78
CA PRO A 260 -2.75 33.22 -4.06
C PRO A 260 -2.91 32.96 -2.57
N GLU A 261 -1.79 32.90 -1.83
CA GLU A 261 -1.88 33.23 -0.42
C GLU A 261 -2.58 34.59 -0.32
N PRO A 262 -3.62 34.75 0.53
CA PRO A 262 -4.30 36.04 0.69
C PRO A 262 -3.36 37.19 1.13
N SER A 263 -2.10 36.87 1.45
CA SER A 263 -1.06 37.76 1.97
C SER A 263 0.21 37.85 1.11
N GLY A 264 0.30 37.14 -0.03
CA GLY A 264 1.48 37.18 -0.91
C GLY A 264 1.26 38.06 -2.15
N PRO A 265 2.33 38.65 -2.74
CA PRO A 265 2.21 39.29 -4.05
C PRO A 265 1.75 38.25 -5.10
N PRO A 266 0.95 38.64 -6.10
CA PRO A 266 0.46 37.72 -7.13
C PRO A 266 1.62 37.01 -7.82
N ALA A 267 1.50 35.69 -8.00
CA ALA A 267 2.48 34.93 -8.77
C ALA A 267 2.58 35.52 -10.19
N PRO A 268 3.79 35.60 -10.79
CA PRO A 268 3.98 36.21 -12.11
C PRO A 268 3.24 35.46 -13.24
N TRP A 269 2.79 34.23 -13.00
CA TRP A 269 1.92 33.45 -13.86
C TRP A 269 1.15 32.42 -13.02
N SER A 270 -0.01 31.97 -13.51
CA SER A 270 -0.78 30.87 -12.91
C SER A 270 -1.49 30.06 -14.01
N PRO A 271 -1.74 28.76 -13.82
CA PRO A 271 -2.57 27.98 -14.73
C PRO A 271 -3.99 28.56 -14.79
N VAL A 272 -4.47 28.84 -16.01
CA VAL A 272 -5.79 29.44 -16.24
C VAL A 272 -6.92 28.39 -16.20
N LEU A 273 -6.58 27.14 -16.49
CA LEU A 273 -7.50 25.99 -16.43
C LEU A 273 -7.06 25.05 -15.30
N THR A 274 -7.86 25.00 -14.24
CA THR A 274 -7.78 23.99 -13.18
C THR A 274 -8.90 22.99 -13.39
N GLY A 275 -8.59 21.75 -13.79
CA GLY A 275 -9.54 20.62 -13.73
C GLY A 275 -9.73 19.80 -15.01
N SER A 276 -9.30 20.29 -16.16
CA SER A 276 -9.20 19.47 -17.38
C SER A 276 -7.94 19.87 -18.13
N LEU A 277 -7.11 18.89 -18.49
CA LEU A 277 -6.12 19.05 -19.56
C LEU A 277 -6.91 19.21 -20.86
N GLY A 278 -7.52 20.38 -21.03
CA GLY A 278 -8.36 20.72 -22.16
C GLY A 278 -7.49 20.77 -23.41
N GLY A 279 -7.66 19.76 -24.27
CA GLY A 279 -7.12 19.72 -25.62
C GLY A 279 -8.23 19.33 -26.57
N GLY A 280 -8.36 20.05 -27.68
CA GLY A 280 -9.18 19.60 -28.80
C GLY A 280 -8.38 18.56 -29.60
N ALA A 281 -8.96 17.38 -29.76
CA ALA A 281 -8.54 16.43 -30.79
C ALA A 281 -9.27 16.77 -32.11
N ASP A 282 -8.84 16.18 -33.22
CA ASP A 282 -9.60 16.31 -34.47
C ASP A 282 -10.95 15.60 -34.31
N ASP A 283 -12.03 16.33 -34.54
CA ASP A 283 -13.42 15.86 -34.43
C ASP A 283 -13.70 14.63 -35.31
N ALA A 284 -12.91 14.42 -36.38
CA ALA A 284 -13.01 13.27 -37.27
C ALA A 284 -12.34 12.00 -36.72
N LEU A 285 -11.55 12.08 -35.64
CA LEU A 285 -10.93 10.90 -35.04
C LEU A 285 -12.02 9.97 -34.47
N PRO A 286 -11.87 8.64 -34.62
CA PRO A 286 -12.77 7.68 -33.99
C PRO A 286 -12.77 7.85 -32.46
N ALA A 287 -13.94 7.66 -31.84
CA ALA A 287 -14.02 7.47 -30.41
C ALA A 287 -13.25 6.21 -30.00
N SER A 288 -12.58 6.25 -28.85
CA SER A 288 -11.71 5.14 -28.41
C SER A 288 -12.52 3.96 -27.85
N HIS A 289 -13.60 4.24 -27.14
CA HIS A 289 -14.44 3.24 -26.47
C HIS A 289 -15.92 3.58 -26.60
N THR A 290 -16.77 2.58 -26.39
CA THR A 290 -18.24 2.75 -26.34
C THR A 290 -18.65 3.67 -25.19
N LEU A 291 -17.95 3.56 -24.05
CA LEU A 291 -18.15 4.42 -22.88
C LEU A 291 -16.79 4.73 -22.24
N THR A 292 -16.51 6.00 -21.95
CA THR A 292 -15.32 6.39 -21.19
C THR A 292 -15.70 7.13 -19.93
N LEU A 293 -15.12 6.75 -18.78
CA LEU A 293 -15.23 7.47 -17.53
C LEU A 293 -13.88 8.13 -17.20
N ASN A 294 -13.82 9.46 -17.31
CA ASN A 294 -12.70 10.24 -16.82
C ASN A 294 -13.07 10.87 -15.47
N ALA A 295 -12.21 10.75 -14.47
CA ALA A 295 -12.41 11.33 -13.15
C ALA A 295 -11.17 12.11 -12.68
N SER A 296 -11.39 13.21 -11.96
CA SER A 296 -10.34 14.01 -11.34
C SER A 296 -10.86 14.68 -10.07
N VAL A 297 -9.95 15.08 -9.19
CA VAL A 297 -10.31 15.89 -8.02
C VAL A 297 -9.74 17.27 -8.19
N VAL A 298 -10.56 18.29 -7.96
CA VAL A 298 -10.15 19.70 -7.99
C VAL A 298 -10.34 20.30 -6.61
N ASP A 299 -9.32 20.99 -6.11
CA ASP A 299 -9.43 21.73 -4.85
C ASP A 299 -10.32 22.97 -5.02
N GLY A 300 -11.50 22.93 -4.41
CA GLY A 300 -12.42 24.06 -4.33
C GLY A 300 -12.28 24.84 -3.02
N PRO A 301 -12.94 26.00 -2.90
CA PRO A 301 -12.87 26.86 -1.70
C PRO A 301 -13.43 26.19 -0.43
N GLN A 302 -14.29 25.18 -0.58
CA GLN A 302 -14.91 24.44 0.53
C GLN A 302 -14.26 23.06 0.74
N GLY A 303 -13.24 22.71 -0.05
CA GLY A 303 -12.58 21.40 -0.02
C GLY A 303 -12.48 20.74 -1.41
N PRO A 304 -11.89 19.54 -1.47
CA PRO A 304 -11.71 18.80 -2.72
C PRO A 304 -13.05 18.34 -3.31
N VAL A 305 -13.30 18.61 -4.58
CA VAL A 305 -14.50 18.20 -5.33
C VAL A 305 -14.11 17.14 -6.35
N LEU A 306 -14.77 15.98 -6.32
CA LEU A 306 -14.65 14.99 -7.37
C LEU A 306 -15.46 15.45 -8.59
N GLN A 307 -14.82 15.51 -9.74
CA GLN A 307 -15.42 15.79 -11.04
C GLN A 307 -15.19 14.60 -11.95
N ALA A 308 -16.22 14.22 -12.71
CA ALA A 308 -16.14 13.13 -13.65
C ALA A 308 -17.00 13.40 -14.90
N GLY A 309 -16.68 12.71 -15.99
CA GLY A 309 -17.44 12.76 -17.23
C GLY A 309 -17.60 11.37 -17.83
N PHE A 310 -18.84 11.01 -18.12
CA PHE A 310 -19.17 9.83 -18.93
C PHE A 310 -19.32 10.28 -20.39
N SER A 311 -18.37 9.90 -21.23
CA SER A 311 -18.38 10.24 -22.65
C SER A 311 -18.72 9.01 -23.50
N PHE A 312 -19.57 9.21 -24.50
CA PHE A 312 -20.06 8.15 -25.39
C PHE A 312 -20.50 8.74 -26.74
N PRO A 313 -20.40 8.00 -27.85
CA PRO A 313 -21.01 8.41 -29.12
C PRO A 313 -22.53 8.44 -29.02
N GLY A 314 -23.17 9.55 -29.38
CA GLY A 314 -24.62 9.75 -29.24
C GLY A 314 -25.50 8.79 -30.06
N ARG A 315 -24.91 8.02 -30.98
CA ARG A 315 -25.59 6.94 -31.73
C ARG A 315 -25.81 5.70 -30.86
N LEU A 316 -24.92 5.44 -29.90
CA LEU A 316 -24.89 4.18 -29.15
C LEU A 316 -25.83 4.17 -27.95
N PHE A 317 -26.03 5.33 -27.32
CA PHE A 317 -26.88 5.48 -26.14
C PHE A 317 -27.66 6.79 -26.22
N GLU A 318 -28.85 6.79 -25.65
CA GLU A 318 -29.56 8.03 -25.38
C GLU A 318 -28.93 8.75 -24.18
N THR A 319 -28.86 10.09 -24.23
CA THR A 319 -28.25 10.87 -23.14
C THR A 319 -28.89 10.59 -21.78
N THR A 320 -30.20 10.36 -21.74
CA THR A 320 -30.95 10.04 -20.52
C THR A 320 -30.55 8.69 -19.91
N GLU A 321 -30.10 7.72 -20.72
CA GLU A 321 -29.60 6.43 -20.23
C GLU A 321 -28.27 6.59 -19.51
N VAL A 322 -27.40 7.46 -20.02
CA VAL A 322 -26.08 7.74 -19.44
C VAL A 322 -26.19 8.69 -18.24
N GLU A 323 -27.15 9.63 -18.24
CA GLU A 323 -27.53 10.40 -17.05
C GLU A 323 -27.97 9.48 -15.90
N ARG A 324 -28.73 8.43 -16.19
CA ARG A 324 -29.09 7.42 -15.19
C ARG A 324 -27.86 6.68 -14.68
N LEU A 325 -26.94 6.27 -15.54
CA LEU A 325 -25.69 5.62 -15.13
C LEU A 325 -24.83 6.53 -14.24
N ALA A 326 -24.68 7.80 -14.62
CA ALA A 326 -23.95 8.81 -13.84
C ALA A 326 -24.56 9.02 -12.45
N ALA A 327 -25.90 9.05 -12.35
CA ALA A 327 -26.62 9.14 -11.09
C ALA A 327 -26.43 7.89 -10.21
N LEU A 328 -26.46 6.69 -10.82
CA LEU A 328 -26.19 5.42 -10.12
C LEU A 328 -24.76 5.37 -9.58
N TRP A 329 -23.77 5.80 -10.37
CA TRP A 329 -22.38 5.89 -9.96
C TRP A 329 -22.19 6.85 -8.78
N THR A 330 -22.79 8.04 -8.87
CA THR A 330 -22.76 9.03 -7.78
C THR A 330 -23.40 8.48 -6.50
N THR A 331 -24.52 7.78 -6.62
CA THR A 331 -25.22 7.13 -5.49
C THR A 331 -24.37 6.00 -4.87
N ALA A 332 -23.70 5.21 -5.70
CA ALA A 332 -22.79 4.16 -5.25
C ALA A 332 -21.60 4.74 -4.47
N LEU A 333 -20.99 5.81 -4.96
CA LEU A 333 -19.90 6.50 -4.26
C LEU A 333 -20.35 7.09 -2.91
N GLN A 334 -21.53 7.71 -2.85
CA GLN A 334 -22.08 8.20 -1.58
C GLN A 334 -22.32 7.06 -0.59
N SER A 335 -22.78 5.90 -1.08
CA SER A 335 -22.99 4.71 -0.26
C SER A 335 -21.68 4.13 0.26
N LEU A 336 -20.64 4.10 -0.58
CA LEU A 336 -19.28 3.73 -0.18
C LEU A 336 -18.74 4.67 0.89
N GLY A 337 -18.96 5.99 0.76
CA GLY A 337 -18.57 6.98 1.75
C GLY A 337 -19.12 6.70 3.16
N ARG A 338 -20.33 6.11 3.25
CA ARG A 338 -20.96 5.74 4.54
C ARG A 338 -20.31 4.54 5.21
N LEU A 339 -19.43 3.78 4.54
CA LEU A 339 -18.66 2.72 5.19
C LEU A 339 -17.76 3.27 6.31
N LEU A 340 -17.42 4.56 6.30
CA LEU A 340 -16.70 5.17 7.43
C LEU A 340 -17.50 5.18 8.73
N ASP A 341 -18.83 5.18 8.65
CA ASP A 341 -19.70 5.19 9.83
C ASP A 341 -19.72 3.82 10.53
N ASP A 342 -19.29 2.76 9.83
CA ASP A 342 -19.19 1.40 10.37
C ASP A 342 -17.74 1.11 10.82
N PRO A 343 -17.46 0.94 12.12
CA PRO A 343 -16.13 0.60 12.60
C PRO A 343 -15.63 -0.78 12.13
N ALA A 344 -16.53 -1.68 11.73
CA ALA A 344 -16.19 -3.01 11.22
C ALA A 344 -15.87 -3.00 9.71
N ALA A 345 -16.20 -1.93 8.99
CA ALA A 345 -15.92 -1.84 7.56
C ALA A 345 -14.45 -1.51 7.29
N GLY A 346 -13.83 -2.30 6.42
CA GLY A 346 -12.41 -2.20 6.06
C GLY A 346 -11.73 -3.56 6.13
N GLY A 347 -10.42 -3.53 6.39
CA GLY A 347 -9.60 -4.72 6.57
C GLY A 347 -8.73 -5.02 5.35
N HIS A 348 -7.85 -5.99 5.54
CA HIS A 348 -6.88 -6.39 4.54
C HIS A 348 -7.47 -7.37 3.51
N THR A 349 -6.79 -7.46 2.38
CA THR A 349 -7.03 -8.42 1.31
C THR A 349 -5.74 -9.21 1.02
N PRO A 350 -5.79 -10.36 0.33
CA PRO A 350 -4.60 -11.16 0.03
C PRO A 350 -3.46 -10.36 -0.63
N GLY A 351 -3.77 -9.41 -1.52
CA GLY A 351 -2.79 -8.52 -2.14
C GLY A 351 -2.00 -7.64 -1.17
N ASP A 352 -2.47 -7.43 0.06
CA ASP A 352 -1.73 -6.71 1.10
C ASP A 352 -0.59 -7.53 1.70
N PHE A 353 -0.61 -8.86 1.52
CA PHE A 353 0.35 -9.78 2.13
C PHE A 353 1.09 -10.62 1.07
N PRO A 354 1.87 -10.00 0.17
CA PRO A 354 2.45 -10.68 -1.00
C PRO A 354 3.50 -11.75 -0.66
N LEU A 355 4.00 -11.79 0.58
CA LEU A 355 5.00 -12.77 1.03
C LEU A 355 4.39 -14.10 1.52
N VAL A 356 3.06 -14.19 1.61
CA VAL A 356 2.36 -15.38 2.09
C VAL A 356 1.18 -15.70 1.17
N GLN A 357 0.85 -16.98 1.09
CA GLN A 357 -0.35 -17.43 0.37
C GLN A 357 -1.47 -17.60 1.38
N VAL A 358 -2.40 -16.65 1.42
CA VAL A 358 -3.56 -16.60 2.33
C VAL A 358 -4.81 -16.25 1.53
N ASP A 359 -5.96 -16.77 1.94
CA ASP A 359 -7.25 -16.41 1.36
C ASP A 359 -7.98 -15.37 2.23
N GLN A 360 -9.03 -14.75 1.67
CA GLN A 360 -9.79 -13.72 2.37
C GLN A 360 -10.43 -14.24 3.68
N PRO A 361 -11.06 -15.45 3.72
CA PRO A 361 -11.62 -15.98 4.97
C PRO A 361 -10.57 -16.19 6.07
N GLU A 362 -9.34 -16.59 5.73
CA GLU A 362 -8.26 -16.71 6.71
C GLU A 362 -7.84 -15.34 7.27
N ILE A 363 -7.73 -14.32 6.42
CA ILE A 363 -7.45 -12.95 6.85
C ILE A 363 -8.55 -12.45 7.79
N ASP A 364 -9.82 -12.57 7.38
CA ASP A 364 -10.96 -12.10 8.17
C ASP A 364 -11.02 -12.80 9.54
N ALA A 365 -10.72 -14.10 9.60
CA ALA A 365 -10.65 -14.85 10.86
C ALA A 365 -9.51 -14.40 11.79
N LEU A 366 -8.39 -13.95 11.23
CA LEU A 366 -7.28 -13.39 11.99
C LEU A 366 -7.61 -11.96 12.47
N GLU A 367 -8.19 -11.12 11.61
CA GLU A 367 -8.62 -9.76 11.94
C GLU A 367 -9.71 -9.73 13.01
N ALA A 368 -10.61 -10.72 13.02
CA ALA A 368 -11.63 -10.88 14.05
C ALA A 368 -11.05 -11.09 15.46
N ARG A 369 -9.80 -11.55 15.57
CA ARG A 369 -9.09 -11.70 16.86
C ARG A 369 -8.42 -10.40 17.30
N ALA A 370 -7.78 -9.72 16.36
CA ALA A 370 -7.14 -8.42 16.55
C ALA A 370 -6.86 -7.78 15.18
N PRO A 371 -6.94 -6.44 15.03
CA PRO A 371 -6.56 -5.77 13.80
C PRO A 371 -5.13 -6.14 13.40
N LEU A 372 -4.90 -6.40 12.12
CA LEU A 372 -3.59 -6.83 11.61
C LEU A 372 -2.73 -5.63 11.20
N ALA A 373 -1.42 -5.80 11.33
CA ALA A 373 -0.41 -4.92 10.71
C ALA A 373 0.39 -5.63 9.63
N ASP A 374 0.65 -6.94 9.77
CA ASP A 374 1.41 -7.71 8.78
C ASP A 374 1.16 -9.23 8.95
N LEU A 375 1.30 -9.96 7.86
CA LEU A 375 1.35 -11.42 7.81
C LEU A 375 2.63 -11.84 7.08
N LEU A 376 3.48 -12.59 7.77
CA LEU A 376 4.82 -12.93 7.30
C LEU A 376 5.06 -14.44 7.34
N PRO A 377 5.88 -14.99 6.41
CA PRO A 377 6.38 -16.34 6.55
C PRO A 377 7.36 -16.40 7.73
N LEU A 378 7.44 -17.53 8.41
CA LEU A 378 8.47 -17.74 9.43
C LEU A 378 9.85 -17.77 8.77
N SER A 379 10.84 -17.14 9.40
CA SER A 379 12.24 -17.39 9.05
C SER A 379 12.60 -18.86 9.34
N PRO A 380 13.62 -19.43 8.67
CA PRO A 380 14.01 -20.83 8.90
C PRO A 380 14.30 -21.16 10.37
N LEU A 381 14.87 -20.21 11.12
CA LEU A 381 15.11 -20.37 12.56
C LEU A 381 13.80 -20.35 13.35
N GLN A 382 12.89 -19.42 13.06
CA GLN A 382 11.58 -19.39 13.71
C GLN A 382 10.78 -20.65 13.42
N ALA A 383 10.83 -21.18 12.19
CA ALA A 383 10.17 -22.44 11.82
C ALA A 383 10.71 -23.63 12.64
N GLY A 384 12.04 -23.72 12.78
CA GLY A 384 12.66 -24.74 13.63
C GLY A 384 12.28 -24.61 15.10
N LEU A 385 12.28 -23.39 15.65
CA LEU A 385 11.86 -23.12 17.03
C LEU A 385 10.38 -23.44 17.24
N TYR A 386 9.51 -23.01 16.31
CA TYR A 386 8.07 -23.27 16.34
C TYR A 386 7.78 -24.78 16.38
N PHE A 387 8.45 -25.54 15.52
CA PHE A 387 8.37 -27.00 15.50
C PHE A 387 8.81 -27.60 16.84
N LEU A 388 10.00 -27.23 17.35
CA LEU A 388 10.54 -27.80 18.59
C LEU A 388 9.71 -27.44 19.83
N THR A 389 9.15 -26.23 19.91
CA THR A 389 8.22 -25.85 20.98
C THR A 389 6.94 -26.69 20.92
N GLY A 390 6.42 -26.99 19.72
CA GLY A 390 5.27 -27.87 19.53
C GLY A 390 5.48 -29.31 20.02
N PHE A 391 6.66 -29.89 19.79
CA PHE A 391 7.01 -31.23 20.32
C PHE A 391 7.34 -31.22 21.81
N GLY A 392 7.94 -30.14 22.31
CA GLY A 392 8.27 -29.97 23.73
C GLY A 392 7.04 -29.91 24.64
N ALA A 393 5.90 -29.43 24.11
CA ALA A 393 4.63 -29.35 24.83
C ALA A 393 3.99 -30.73 25.15
N GLU A 394 4.41 -31.81 24.49
CA GLU A 394 4.00 -33.19 24.82
C GLU A 394 4.82 -33.80 25.98
N GLY A 395 5.94 -33.16 26.36
CA GLY A 395 6.75 -33.55 27.51
C GLY A 395 6.47 -32.68 28.73
N ASP A 396 6.51 -33.27 29.93
CA ASP A 396 6.31 -32.59 31.22
C ASP A 396 7.49 -31.66 31.62
N GLY A 397 8.29 -31.22 30.64
CA GLY A 397 9.50 -30.43 30.81
C GLY A 397 9.27 -28.94 30.53
N PRO A 398 10.03 -28.02 31.18
CA PRO A 398 9.91 -26.59 30.92
C PRO A 398 10.28 -26.26 29.48
N ASP A 399 9.52 -25.36 28.86
CA ASP A 399 9.87 -24.80 27.54
C ASP A 399 11.25 -24.15 27.61
N VAL A 400 12.23 -24.81 26.97
CA VAL A 400 13.64 -24.41 26.95
C VAL A 400 13.87 -23.10 26.19
N TYR A 401 12.87 -22.62 25.44
CA TYR A 401 12.92 -21.39 24.67
C TYR A 401 12.32 -20.18 25.40
N THR A 402 11.84 -20.36 26.63
CA THR A 402 11.49 -19.23 27.50
C THR A 402 12.76 -18.63 28.14
N THR A 403 13.04 -17.38 27.76
CA THR A 403 14.16 -16.57 28.26
C THR A 403 13.68 -15.62 29.36
N GLN A 404 14.46 -15.45 30.42
CA GLN A 404 14.15 -14.52 31.51
C GLN A 404 15.43 -13.82 31.96
N THR A 405 15.41 -12.49 31.91
CA THR A 405 16.47 -11.61 32.41
C THR A 405 15.94 -10.86 33.62
N VAL A 406 16.65 -10.93 34.75
CA VAL A 406 16.25 -10.26 36.01
C VAL A 406 17.21 -9.11 36.28
N LEU A 407 16.64 -7.91 36.45
CA LEU A 407 17.37 -6.69 36.78
C LEU A 407 17.11 -6.36 38.27
N ASP A 408 18.17 -6.15 39.04
CA ASP A 408 18.06 -5.53 40.37
C ASP A 408 18.11 -4.01 40.19
N LEU A 409 17.04 -3.34 40.59
CA LEU A 409 16.82 -1.92 40.41
C LEU A 409 16.79 -1.24 41.78
N ASP A 410 17.68 -0.26 41.95
CA ASP A 410 17.69 0.65 43.09
C ASP A 410 17.10 2.01 42.67
N GLY A 411 16.15 2.51 43.46
CA GLY A 411 15.39 3.72 43.20
C GLY A 411 13.88 3.50 43.07
N ASP A 412 13.16 4.58 42.74
CA ASP A 412 11.70 4.55 42.63
C ASP A 412 11.29 3.95 41.27
N LEU A 413 10.48 2.89 41.28
CA LEU A 413 9.96 2.25 40.07
C LEU A 413 8.53 2.71 39.77
N ASP A 414 8.39 3.60 38.78
CA ASP A 414 7.09 3.98 38.23
C ASP A 414 6.61 2.95 37.19
N THR A 415 5.65 2.11 37.60
CA THR A 415 5.06 1.09 36.73
C THR A 415 4.27 1.66 35.54
N GLU A 416 3.70 2.86 35.66
CA GLU A 416 3.01 3.51 34.54
C GLU A 416 4.00 4.02 33.50
N ARG A 417 5.14 4.55 33.95
CA ARG A 417 6.23 4.91 33.04
C ARG A 417 6.79 3.68 32.32
N LEU A 418 6.88 2.54 33.01
CA LEU A 418 7.28 1.28 32.40
C LEU A 418 6.28 0.80 31.34
N ARG A 419 4.96 0.89 31.60
CA ARG A 419 3.92 0.58 30.61
C ARG A 419 4.02 1.47 29.38
N ARG A 420 4.17 2.79 29.56
CA ARG A 420 4.36 3.74 28.45
C ARG A 420 5.61 3.42 27.62
N ALA A 421 6.74 3.11 28.27
CA ALA A 421 7.95 2.69 27.59
C ALA A 421 7.75 1.38 26.80
N GLY A 422 7.00 0.44 27.37
CA GLY A 422 6.63 -0.81 26.72
C GLY A 422 5.81 -0.60 25.44
N ARG A 423 4.79 0.27 25.47
CA ARG A 423 4.01 0.62 24.27
C ARG A 423 4.88 1.25 23.18
N ALA A 424 5.75 2.19 23.57
CA ALA A 424 6.68 2.80 22.61
C ALA A 424 7.65 1.78 22.00
N LEU A 425 8.10 0.79 22.78
CA LEU A 425 8.95 -0.30 22.29
C LEU A 425 8.19 -1.18 21.27
N LEU A 426 6.96 -1.59 21.57
CA LEU A 426 6.15 -2.42 20.68
C LEU A 426 5.77 -1.70 19.38
N ALA A 427 5.41 -0.41 19.47
CA ALA A 427 5.13 0.43 18.31
C ALA A 427 6.35 0.55 17.38
N ARG A 428 7.55 0.68 17.98
CA ARG A 428 8.82 0.79 17.23
C ARG A 428 9.28 -0.55 16.62
N HIS A 429 8.92 -1.68 17.23
CA HIS A 429 9.42 -3.00 16.85
C HIS A 429 8.27 -3.99 16.60
N PRO A 430 7.71 -4.02 15.37
CA PRO A 430 6.57 -4.88 15.03
C PRO A 430 6.77 -6.36 15.39
N ASN A 431 7.99 -6.89 15.23
CA ASN A 431 8.31 -8.28 15.56
C ASN A 431 8.00 -8.64 17.03
N LEU A 432 8.07 -7.69 17.97
CA LEU A 432 7.77 -7.96 19.38
C LEU A 432 6.28 -8.19 19.65
N ARG A 433 5.42 -7.79 18.71
CA ARG A 433 3.97 -8.03 18.75
C ARG A 433 3.58 -9.33 18.07
N ALA A 434 4.53 -10.04 17.46
CA ALA A 434 4.23 -11.19 16.64
C ALA A 434 3.72 -12.41 17.43
N GLY A 435 2.68 -13.04 16.92
CA GLY A 435 2.25 -14.40 17.25
C GLY A 435 2.57 -15.36 16.10
N PHE A 436 2.49 -16.67 16.35
CA PHE A 436 2.82 -17.72 15.39
C PHE A 436 1.70 -18.74 15.32
N HIS A 437 1.09 -18.87 14.14
CA HIS A 437 -0.14 -19.62 13.92
C HIS A 437 0.12 -20.78 12.96
N GLY A 438 -0.25 -21.98 13.38
CA GLY A 438 -0.20 -23.17 12.53
C GLY A 438 -1.38 -23.21 11.57
N ARG A 439 -1.17 -23.76 10.37
CA ARG A 439 -2.17 -23.86 9.31
C ARG A 439 -2.31 -25.32 8.87
N ARG A 440 -3.52 -25.71 8.48
CA ARG A 440 -3.75 -27.07 7.97
C ARG A 440 -3.24 -27.16 6.54
N GLY A 441 -2.24 -28.02 6.31
CA GLY A 441 -1.71 -28.27 4.96
C GLY A 441 -0.88 -27.13 4.37
N ALA A 442 -0.50 -26.13 5.17
CA ALA A 442 0.32 -25.00 4.76
C ALA A 442 1.36 -24.66 5.84
N ASP A 443 2.37 -23.90 5.47
CA ASP A 443 3.39 -23.42 6.41
C ASP A 443 2.78 -22.47 7.46
N PRO A 444 3.30 -22.48 8.70
CA PRO A 444 2.83 -21.57 9.74
C PRO A 444 3.05 -20.11 9.34
N LEU A 445 2.27 -19.22 9.95
CA LEU A 445 2.34 -17.77 9.74
C LEU A 445 2.83 -17.05 10.98
N GLN A 446 3.63 -16.01 10.75
CA GLN A 446 3.91 -14.98 11.72
C GLN A 446 2.83 -13.90 11.57
N VAL A 447 1.96 -13.79 12.57
CA VAL A 447 0.86 -12.83 12.60
C VAL A 447 1.28 -11.64 13.44
N VAL A 448 1.28 -10.44 12.86
CA VAL A 448 1.67 -9.21 13.55
C VAL A 448 0.42 -8.33 13.76
N PRO A 449 -0.10 -8.21 14.99
CA PRO A 449 -1.22 -7.32 15.30
C PRO A 449 -0.85 -5.84 15.17
N ALA A 450 -1.84 -5.00 14.84
CA ALA A 450 -1.73 -3.54 14.72
C ALA A 450 -1.50 -2.83 16.04
N ASP A 451 -1.85 -3.44 17.17
CA ASP A 451 -1.48 -2.99 18.51
C ASP A 451 -1.36 -4.18 19.47
N ALA A 452 -0.55 -4.02 20.52
CA ALA A 452 -0.44 -4.97 21.63
C ALA A 452 0.09 -4.26 22.88
N GLU A 453 -0.25 -4.76 24.06
CA GLU A 453 0.26 -4.25 25.34
C GLU A 453 1.11 -5.31 26.04
N ILE A 454 2.28 -4.90 26.55
CA ILE A 454 3.14 -5.79 27.35
C ILE A 454 2.46 -6.05 28.71
N PRO A 455 2.15 -7.30 29.07
CA PRO A 455 1.62 -7.61 30.39
C PRO A 455 2.64 -7.26 31.48
N VAL A 456 2.21 -6.48 32.48
CA VAL A 456 3.02 -6.12 33.66
C VAL A 456 2.39 -6.69 34.92
N HIS A 457 3.08 -7.64 35.55
CA HIS A 457 2.70 -8.21 36.84
C HIS A 457 3.51 -7.56 37.96
N ALA A 458 2.85 -6.98 38.95
CA ALA A 458 3.50 -6.34 40.08
C ALA A 458 3.21 -7.10 41.38
N TYR A 459 4.26 -7.36 42.16
CA TYR A 459 4.17 -8.02 43.46
C TYR A 459 4.84 -7.16 44.52
N ASP A 460 4.18 -6.98 45.66
CA ASP A 460 4.72 -6.23 46.78
C ASP A 460 5.11 -7.19 47.92
N LEU A 461 6.41 -7.26 48.20
CA LEU A 461 6.99 -8.02 49.30
C LEU A 461 7.68 -7.10 50.33
N ALA A 462 7.50 -5.78 50.22
CA ALA A 462 8.10 -4.80 51.12
C ALA A 462 7.46 -4.75 52.52
N SER A 463 6.52 -5.66 52.82
CA SER A 463 5.90 -5.74 54.15
C SER A 463 6.97 -5.89 55.25
N PRO A 464 6.86 -5.12 56.34
CA PRO A 464 7.77 -5.20 57.48
C PRO A 464 7.68 -6.53 58.23
N ASP A 465 6.60 -7.30 58.05
CA ASP A 465 6.37 -8.60 58.70
C ASP A 465 7.19 -9.75 58.05
N LEU A 466 7.84 -9.48 56.92
CA LEU A 466 8.67 -10.46 56.21
C LEU A 466 10.14 -10.25 56.54
N SER A 467 10.78 -11.30 57.08
CA SER A 467 12.24 -11.34 57.18
C SER A 467 12.88 -11.30 55.79
N GLU A 468 14.09 -10.74 55.69
CA GLU A 468 14.79 -10.59 54.40
C GLU A 468 15.00 -11.93 53.68
N GLY A 469 15.32 -13.01 54.43
CA GLY A 469 15.47 -14.35 53.86
C GLY A 469 14.16 -14.90 53.27
N LEU A 470 13.03 -14.71 53.97
CA LEU A 470 11.71 -15.12 53.45
C LEU A 470 11.28 -14.28 52.26
N ARG A 471 11.55 -12.97 52.29
CA ARG A 471 11.28 -12.04 51.21
C ARG A 471 12.02 -12.43 49.93
N GLN A 472 13.33 -12.69 50.04
CA GLN A 472 14.14 -13.11 48.92
C GLN A 472 13.70 -14.49 48.37
N GLY A 473 13.39 -15.45 49.25
CA GLY A 473 12.88 -16.76 48.83
C GLY A 473 11.53 -16.66 48.11
N ARG A 474 10.61 -15.80 48.58
CA ARG A 474 9.34 -15.54 47.89
C ARG A 474 9.54 -14.88 46.53
N ALA A 475 10.43 -13.90 46.43
CA ALA A 475 10.74 -13.25 45.16
C ALA A 475 11.30 -14.26 44.14
N GLN A 476 12.24 -15.11 44.54
CA GLN A 476 12.77 -16.17 43.68
C GLN A 476 11.69 -17.16 43.24
N ASN A 477 10.78 -17.55 44.14
CA ASN A 477 9.65 -18.42 43.79
C ASN A 477 8.71 -17.78 42.77
N ILE A 478 8.42 -16.48 42.90
CA ILE A 478 7.62 -15.72 41.93
C ILE A 478 8.30 -15.72 40.56
N LEU A 479 9.60 -15.39 40.51
CA LEU A 479 10.34 -15.32 39.25
C LEU A 479 10.47 -16.70 38.57
N ALA A 480 10.69 -17.76 39.36
CA ALA A 480 10.75 -19.12 38.85
C ALA A 480 9.39 -19.64 38.37
N ALA A 481 8.30 -19.28 39.07
CA ALA A 481 6.95 -19.59 38.63
C ALA A 481 6.58 -18.83 37.35
N ASP A 482 6.96 -17.55 37.26
CA ASP A 482 6.80 -16.75 36.03
C ASP A 482 7.52 -17.43 34.87
N ARG A 483 8.79 -17.83 35.03
CA ARG A 483 9.53 -18.51 33.97
C ARG A 483 8.88 -19.82 33.52
N ARG A 484 8.36 -20.63 34.45
CA ARG A 484 7.71 -21.92 34.14
C ARG A 484 6.38 -21.81 33.39
N ARG A 485 5.70 -20.67 33.49
CA ARG A 485 4.41 -20.45 32.82
C ARG A 485 4.48 -20.52 31.29
N GLY A 486 5.67 -20.32 30.69
CA GLY A 486 5.85 -20.36 29.24
C GLY A 486 5.07 -19.27 28.50
N PHE A 487 4.79 -19.49 27.22
CA PHE A 487 3.93 -18.66 26.37
C PHE A 487 3.08 -19.54 25.44
N ASP A 488 1.84 -19.12 25.17
CA ASP A 488 1.10 -19.60 24.00
C ASP A 488 1.55 -18.77 22.78
N LEU A 489 2.17 -19.43 21.80
CA LEU A 489 2.71 -18.76 20.62
C LEU A 489 1.63 -18.06 19.78
N THR A 490 0.35 -18.45 19.90
CA THR A 490 -0.78 -17.87 19.17
C THR A 490 -1.40 -16.66 19.88
N ALA A 491 -0.90 -16.31 21.07
CA ALA A 491 -1.42 -15.23 21.92
C ALA A 491 -0.33 -14.17 22.18
N PRO A 492 -0.03 -13.30 21.20
CA PRO A 492 0.92 -12.22 21.39
C PRO A 492 0.46 -11.17 22.42
N PRO A 493 1.40 -10.40 23.02
CA PRO A 493 2.83 -10.44 22.78
C PRO A 493 3.53 -11.55 23.58
N LEU A 494 4.57 -12.18 22.99
CA LEU A 494 5.38 -13.21 23.67
C LEU A 494 6.50 -12.59 24.54
N LEU A 495 6.14 -11.51 25.23
CA LEU A 495 6.99 -10.69 26.09
C LEU A 495 6.15 -10.20 27.28
N ARG A 496 6.67 -10.32 28.50
CA ARG A 496 6.03 -9.83 29.73
C ARG A 496 7.03 -9.30 30.73
N LEU A 497 6.55 -8.45 31.64
CA LEU A 497 7.32 -7.85 32.72
C LEU A 497 6.78 -8.30 34.08
N THR A 498 7.66 -8.71 34.97
CA THR A 498 7.32 -9.03 36.36
C THR A 498 8.16 -8.16 37.29
N ALA A 499 7.52 -7.23 37.99
CA ALA A 499 8.13 -6.34 38.97
C ALA A 499 7.85 -6.84 40.40
N VAL A 500 8.88 -7.05 41.21
CA VAL A 500 8.77 -7.44 42.61
C VAL A 500 9.41 -6.37 43.48
N ARG A 501 8.62 -5.70 44.32
CA ARG A 501 9.12 -4.73 45.29
C ARG A 501 9.61 -5.44 46.55
N LEU A 502 10.89 -5.29 46.88
CA LEU A 502 11.52 -5.86 48.07
C LEU A 502 11.63 -4.86 49.22
N ALA A 503 11.86 -3.59 48.90
CA ALA A 503 11.84 -2.48 49.85
C ALA A 503 11.33 -1.22 49.14
N GLU A 504 11.23 -0.10 49.85
CA GLU A 504 10.76 1.17 49.29
C GLU A 504 11.46 1.57 47.99
N ARG A 505 12.78 1.35 47.91
CA ARG A 505 13.63 1.68 46.76
C ARG A 505 14.31 0.47 46.11
N ARG A 506 13.95 -0.76 46.48
CA ARG A 506 14.58 -1.97 45.93
C ARG A 506 13.57 -2.83 45.21
N HIS A 507 13.82 -3.05 43.92
CA HIS A 507 12.93 -3.81 43.05
C HIS A 507 13.69 -4.84 42.23
N LEU A 508 13.07 -5.98 41.98
CA LEU A 508 13.50 -6.89 40.92
C LEU A 508 12.55 -6.72 39.73
N LEU A 509 13.10 -6.47 38.55
CA LEU A 509 12.33 -6.44 37.30
C LEU A 509 12.79 -7.60 36.41
N ALA A 510 11.93 -8.59 36.24
CA ALA A 510 12.12 -9.65 35.27
C ALA A 510 11.48 -9.28 33.93
N VAL A 511 12.28 -9.41 32.88
CA VAL A 511 11.81 -9.36 31.49
C VAL A 511 11.84 -10.80 30.97
N THR A 512 10.65 -11.35 30.71
CA THR A 512 10.47 -12.72 30.25
C THR A 512 9.96 -12.69 28.81
N SER A 513 10.60 -13.43 27.91
CA SER A 513 10.25 -13.48 26.48
C SER A 513 10.47 -14.85 25.87
N HIS A 514 9.75 -15.17 24.80
CA HIS A 514 10.02 -16.38 24.01
C HIS A 514 11.16 -16.12 23.00
N HIS A 515 12.11 -17.04 22.89
CA HIS A 515 13.30 -16.91 22.03
C HIS A 515 12.96 -16.81 20.53
N ILE A 516 11.74 -17.21 20.14
CA ILE A 516 11.25 -17.02 18.76
C ILE A 516 11.14 -15.53 18.35
N LEU A 517 11.03 -14.61 19.32
CA LEU A 517 10.94 -13.17 19.07
C LEU A 517 12.30 -12.47 19.06
N LEU A 518 13.23 -12.94 19.90
CA LEU A 518 14.45 -12.22 20.25
C LEU A 518 15.63 -13.17 20.28
N ASP A 519 16.77 -12.71 19.79
CA ASP A 519 18.06 -13.40 19.89
C ASP A 519 18.98 -12.76 20.94
N GLY A 520 20.14 -13.38 21.19
CA GLY A 520 21.11 -12.88 22.16
C GLY A 520 21.72 -11.52 21.81
N TRP A 521 21.58 -11.04 20.57
CA TRP A 521 22.13 -9.76 20.09
C TRP A 521 21.13 -8.61 20.19
N SER A 522 19.83 -8.92 20.16
CA SER A 522 18.74 -7.95 20.29
C SER A 522 18.40 -7.59 21.74
N GLY A 523 18.65 -8.51 22.69
CA GLY A 523 18.41 -8.27 24.13
C GLY A 523 18.94 -6.92 24.65
N PRO A 524 20.25 -6.62 24.52
CA PRO A 524 20.83 -5.36 25.02
C PRO A 524 20.18 -4.09 24.45
N CYS A 525 19.71 -4.12 23.19
CA CYS A 525 19.02 -2.99 22.55
C CYS A 525 17.59 -2.80 23.10
N SER A 526 16.87 -3.87 23.39
CA SER A 526 15.53 -3.80 23.98
C SER A 526 15.58 -3.31 25.43
N TYR A 527 16.52 -3.80 26.24
CA TYR A 527 16.65 -3.40 27.65
C TYR A 527 17.08 -1.94 27.82
N GLY A 528 17.94 -1.42 26.92
CA GLY A 528 18.36 -0.02 26.94
C GLY A 528 17.22 0.97 26.71
N THR A 529 16.14 0.55 26.03
CA THR A 529 14.95 1.37 25.75
C THR A 529 13.93 1.33 26.89
N CYS A 530 13.90 0.25 27.68
CA CYS A 530 13.03 0.10 28.87
C CYS A 530 13.65 0.63 30.17
N SER A 531 14.88 1.11 30.16
CA SER A 531 15.53 1.66 31.35
C SER A 531 14.91 3.01 31.76
N PRO A 532 14.48 3.19 33.02
CA PRO A 532 13.94 4.48 33.49
C PRO A 532 14.97 5.63 33.49
N SER A 533 16.26 5.37 33.35
CA SER A 533 17.31 6.35 33.69
C SER A 533 17.80 7.27 32.56
N THR A 534 17.24 7.24 31.35
CA THR A 534 17.70 8.14 30.27
C THR A 534 16.80 9.35 30.07
N GLY A 535 17.20 10.47 30.69
CA GLY A 535 16.89 11.79 30.14
C GLY A 535 17.63 11.98 28.81
N ALA A 536 16.93 12.53 27.83
CA ALA A 536 17.42 13.10 26.56
C ALA A 536 18.56 12.34 25.84
N ARG A 537 18.20 11.50 24.86
CA ARG A 537 19.05 11.18 23.70
C ARG A 537 18.28 11.43 22.40
N PRO A 538 18.96 11.80 21.29
CA PRO A 538 18.29 12.15 20.04
C PRO A 538 17.49 10.97 19.52
N ALA A 539 16.36 11.27 18.87
CA ALA A 539 15.46 10.29 18.27
C ALA A 539 16.27 9.27 17.44
N LEU A 540 16.25 8.00 17.85
CA LEU A 540 16.83 6.93 17.06
C LEU A 540 16.00 6.79 15.77
N PRO A 541 16.63 6.69 14.58
CA PRO A 541 15.91 6.51 13.32
C PRO A 541 14.98 5.29 13.40
N PRO A 542 13.86 5.24 12.67
CA PRO A 542 12.92 4.11 12.72
C PRO A 542 13.64 2.78 12.47
N ALA A 543 13.21 1.71 13.15
CA ALA A 543 13.77 0.39 12.89
C ALA A 543 13.32 -0.08 11.48
N PRO A 544 14.19 -0.75 10.70
CA PRO A 544 13.78 -1.34 9.43
C PRO A 544 12.64 -2.34 9.68
N THR A 545 11.63 -2.34 8.79
CA THR A 545 10.50 -3.27 8.88
C THR A 545 10.94 -4.70 8.57
N ALA A 546 10.25 -5.68 9.12
CA ALA A 546 10.57 -7.09 8.91
C ALA A 546 10.47 -7.48 7.42
N THR A 547 9.52 -6.88 6.70
CA THR A 547 9.31 -7.01 5.25
C THR A 547 10.59 -6.73 4.45
N THR A 548 11.36 -5.70 4.83
CA THR A 548 12.63 -5.36 4.17
C THR A 548 13.69 -6.46 4.37
N CYS A 549 13.75 -7.06 5.56
CA CYS A 549 14.70 -8.15 5.83
C CYS A 549 14.30 -9.47 5.14
N SER A 550 13.00 -9.76 5.03
CA SER A 550 12.48 -10.95 4.36
C SER A 550 12.69 -10.86 2.84
N GLY A 551 12.36 -9.73 2.22
CA GLY A 551 12.56 -9.49 0.79
C GLY A 551 14.03 -9.56 0.35
N TRP A 552 14.95 -9.06 1.18
CA TRP A 552 16.40 -9.17 0.94
C TRP A 552 16.90 -10.63 0.88
N ARG A 553 16.25 -11.55 1.59
CA ARG A 553 16.64 -12.97 1.61
C ARG A 553 16.07 -13.76 0.44
N VAL A 554 14.91 -13.36 -0.08
CA VAL A 554 14.34 -13.96 -1.31
C VAL A 554 15.23 -13.63 -2.52
N ALA A 555 15.78 -12.41 -2.58
CA ALA A 555 16.66 -11.99 -3.67
C ALA A 555 18.10 -12.57 -3.59
N THR A 556 18.51 -13.16 -2.46
CA THR A 556 19.88 -13.66 -2.28
C THR A 556 19.93 -15.18 -2.21
N GLY A 557 20.15 -15.81 -3.36
CA GLY A 557 20.51 -17.23 -3.45
C GLY A 557 21.76 -17.58 -2.60
N PRO A 558 21.96 -18.87 -2.26
CA PRO A 558 22.93 -19.28 -1.26
C PRO A 558 24.36 -19.18 -1.83
N GLY A 559 25.01 -18.03 -1.70
CA GLY A 559 26.37 -17.91 -2.22
C GLY A 559 27.02 -16.54 -2.12
N ARG A 560 27.29 -16.05 -0.90
CA ARG A 560 28.49 -15.22 -0.60
C ARG A 560 28.57 -14.90 0.90
N ARG A 561 29.64 -15.34 1.55
CA ARG A 561 30.01 -14.93 2.93
C ARG A 561 30.90 -13.69 2.86
N PRO A 562 30.59 -12.58 3.57
CA PRO A 562 31.57 -11.56 3.89
C PRO A 562 32.31 -11.94 5.19
N SER A 563 33.63 -12.02 5.10
CA SER A 563 34.53 -12.25 6.23
C SER A 563 34.73 -10.96 7.04
N GLY A 564 34.37 -10.97 8.32
CA GLY A 564 34.69 -9.89 9.26
C GLY A 564 34.71 -10.40 10.69
N ARG A 565 35.91 -10.68 11.23
CA ARG A 565 36.12 -11.06 12.63
C ARG A 565 36.10 -9.82 13.52
N ARG A 566 35.29 -9.83 14.59
CA ARG A 566 35.56 -9.13 15.84
C ARG A 566 35.23 -10.06 17.02
N ARG A 567 36.19 -10.23 17.93
CA ARG A 567 36.07 -10.98 19.19
C ARG A 567 35.96 -10.01 20.36
N SER A 568 35.13 -10.35 21.36
CA SER A 568 35.31 -10.20 22.83
C SER A 568 33.95 -10.49 23.54
N PRO A 569 33.89 -10.76 24.87
CA PRO A 569 33.98 -12.12 25.43
C PRO A 569 32.77 -12.52 26.31
N GLY A 570 32.62 -13.84 26.55
CA GLY A 570 32.07 -14.36 27.81
C GLY A 570 30.55 -14.50 27.93
N SER A 571 30.00 -15.57 27.36
CA SER A 571 28.80 -16.24 27.90
C SER A 571 29.14 -17.71 28.08
N THR A 572 29.07 -18.17 29.33
CA THR A 572 29.40 -19.52 29.77
C THR A 572 28.27 -20.49 29.42
N ALA A 573 28.54 -21.40 28.48
CA ALA A 573 27.79 -22.65 28.31
C ALA A 573 28.48 -23.78 29.11
N PRO A 574 27.74 -24.75 29.68
CA PRO A 574 28.33 -25.85 30.45
C PRO A 574 29.01 -26.88 29.52
N PRO A 575 30.07 -27.58 29.97
CA PRO A 575 30.85 -28.47 29.11
C PRO A 575 30.16 -29.82 28.94
N GLY A 576 29.68 -30.11 27.73
CA GLY A 576 29.29 -31.45 27.31
C GLY A 576 30.50 -32.24 26.82
N SER A 577 30.92 -33.25 27.58
CA SER A 577 31.94 -34.21 27.19
C SER A 577 31.45 -35.13 26.07
N SER A 578 32.12 -35.14 24.92
CA SER A 578 32.17 -36.34 24.08
C SER A 578 33.50 -36.41 23.34
N ARG A 579 34.37 -37.31 23.80
CA ARG A 579 35.47 -37.86 23.01
C ARG A 579 34.83 -38.75 21.93
N LYS A 580 35.13 -38.51 20.66
CA LYS A 580 35.06 -39.53 19.61
C LYS A 580 36.44 -40.14 19.41
N PRO A 581 36.53 -41.46 19.22
CA PRO A 581 37.58 -42.04 18.38
C PRO A 581 37.01 -43.05 17.37
N PRO A 582 37.87 -43.53 16.46
CA PRO A 582 38.41 -42.83 15.31
C PRO A 582 37.45 -42.77 14.11
#